data_AF-A0A7V1JL29-F1
#
_entry.id   AF-A0A7V1JL29-F1
#
_cell.length_a   1.000
_cell.length_b   1.000
_cell.length_c   1.000
_cell.angle_alpha   90.00
_cell.angle_beta   90.00
_cell.angle_gamma   90.00
#
_symmetry.space_group_name_H-M   'P 1'
#
loop_
_entity.id
_entity.type
_entity.pdbx_description
1 polymer ?
#
loop_
_entity_poly.entity_id
_entity_poly.type
_entity_poly.pdbx_seq_one_letter_code
_entity_poly.pdbx_strand_id
1 'polypeptide(L)' 'MRILMVSKACLVGIYQRKLEEIACHDDMELRVVVPPFWRDERGMIPLERAHTRGYELVVEKMALNGD' A
#
# COMPACT_ATOMS: atom_id res chain seq x y z
N MET A 1 9.27 11.26 12.37
CA MET A 1 8.15 10.43 12.86
C MET A 1 8.09 9.15 12.04
N ARG A 2 7.96 7.99 12.68
CA ARG A 2 7.91 6.69 11.98
C ARG A 2 6.49 6.18 11.92
N ILE A 3 6.02 5.83 10.73
CA ILE A 3 4.65 5.39 10.49
C ILE A 3 4.66 4.04 9.79
N LEU A 4 3.92 3.10 10.34
CA LEU A 4 3.55 1.86 9.68
C LEU A 4 2.07 1.94 9.29
N MET A 5 1.79 1.77 8.01
CA MET A 5 0.44 1.65 7.47
C MET A 5 0.22 0.24 6.93
N VAL A 6 -0.95 -0.32 7.16
CA VAL A 6 -1.42 -1.55 6.49
C VAL A 6 -2.68 -1.20 5.71
N SER A 7 -2.71 -1.44 4.40
CA SER A 7 -3.79 -0.89 3.56
C SER A 7 -4.15 -1.76 2.36
N LYS A 8 -5.40 -2.25 2.31
CA LYS A 8 -6.01 -2.85 1.10
C LYS A 8 -6.07 -1.83 -0.05
N ALA A 9 -6.44 -0.58 0.24
CA ALA A 9 -6.68 0.41 -0.81
C ALA A 9 -5.43 0.68 -1.67
N CYS A 10 -4.24 0.52 -1.10
CA CYS A 10 -2.96 0.72 -1.80
C CYS A 10 -2.62 -0.36 -2.85
N LEU A 11 -3.49 -1.36 -3.04
CA LEU A 11 -3.46 -2.22 -4.23
C LEU A 11 -3.70 -1.42 -5.53
N VAL A 12 -4.49 -0.34 -5.47
CA VAL A 12 -4.80 0.53 -6.60
C VAL A 12 -3.84 1.74 -6.60
N GLY A 13 -3.18 1.99 -7.72
CA GLY A 13 -2.08 2.94 -7.87
C GLY A 13 -2.45 4.37 -7.47
N ILE A 14 -3.70 4.80 -7.65
CA ILE A 14 -4.11 6.17 -7.29
C ILE A 14 -3.93 6.47 -5.79
N TYR A 15 -4.09 5.46 -4.91
CA TYR A 15 -3.85 5.64 -3.48
C TYR A 15 -2.38 5.75 -3.15
N GLN A 16 -1.52 5.09 -3.93
CA GLN A 16 -0.07 5.17 -3.79
C GLN A 16 0.45 6.59 -4.09
N ARG A 17 -0.15 7.30 -5.07
CA ARG A 17 0.20 8.70 -5.35
C ARG A 17 -0.01 9.58 -4.12
N LYS A 18 -1.12 9.39 -3.41
CA LYS A 18 -1.40 10.12 -2.16
C LYS A 18 -0.30 9.87 -1.12
N LEU A 19 0.24 8.64 -1.06
CA LEU A 19 1.33 8.31 -0.14
C LEU A 19 2.67 8.94 -0.55
N GLU A 20 2.96 9.09 -1.84
CA GLU A 20 4.16 9.84 -2.28
C GLU A 20 4.10 11.30 -1.80
N GLU A 21 2.94 11.96 -1.95
CA GLU A 21 2.77 13.35 -1.52
C GLU A 21 2.88 13.48 0.00
N ILE A 22 2.33 12.53 0.75
CA ILE A 22 2.45 12.48 2.21
C ILE A 22 3.91 12.26 2.61
N ALA A 23 4.59 11.28 2.02
CA ALA A 23 5.97 10.93 2.32
C ALA A 23 7.02 11.97 1.88
N CYS A 24 6.60 13.04 1.20
CA CYS A 24 7.46 14.16 0.83
C CYS A 24 7.87 15.03 2.03
N HIS A 25 7.18 14.92 3.18
CA HIS A 25 7.52 15.67 4.38
C HIS A 25 8.80 15.13 5.05
N ASP A 26 9.81 16.00 5.22
CA ASP A 26 11.16 15.67 5.71
C ASP A 26 11.19 15.06 7.12
N ASP A 27 10.15 15.27 7.92
CA ASP A 27 10.05 14.79 9.29
C ASP A 27 9.36 13.43 9.39
N MET A 28 9.21 12.66 8.30
CA MET A 28 8.45 11.42 8.29
C MET A 28 9.10 10.27 7.51
N GLU A 29 9.09 9.08 8.11
CA GLU A 29 9.42 7.81 7.48
C GLU A 29 8.15 6.97 7.40
N LEU A 30 7.67 6.68 6.18
CA LEU A 30 6.47 5.90 5.92
C LEU A 30 6.83 4.51 5.38
N ARG A 31 6.31 3.48 6.04
CA ARG A 31 6.29 2.09 5.54
C ARG A 31 4.85 1.63 5.35
N VAL A 32 4.55 1.05 4.20
CA VAL A 32 3.20 0.61 3.83
C VAL A 32 3.22 -0.87 3.48
N VAL A 33 2.49 -1.67 4.25
CA VAL A 33 2.33 -3.11 4.04
C VAL A 33 1.04 -3.37 3.28
N VAL A 34 1.16 -4.08 2.17
CA VAL A 34 0.04 -4.47 1.29
C VAL A 34 0.11 -5.96 0.98
N PRO A 35 -1.02 -6.62 0.66
CA PRO A 35 -0.97 -7.97 0.12
C PRO A 35 -0.56 -7.96 -1.36
N PRO A 36 -0.11 -9.10 -1.93
CA PRO A 36 0.22 -9.18 -3.36
C PRO A 36 -1.01 -9.05 -4.26
N PHE A 37 -2.20 -9.34 -3.72
CA PHE A 37 -3.51 -9.17 -4.34
C PHE A 37 -4.57 -9.09 -3.24
N TRP A 38 -5.78 -8.67 -3.55
CA TRP A 38 -6.97 -8.89 -2.71
C TRP A 38 -8.01 -9.70 -3.47
N ARG A 39 -8.73 -10.58 -2.80
CA ARG A 39 -9.81 -11.36 -3.42
C ARG A 39 -11.10 -11.09 -2.67
N ASP A 40 -12.14 -10.60 -3.35
CA ASP A 40 -13.47 -10.48 -2.76
C ASP A 40 -14.54 -10.90 -3.77
N GLU A 41 -15.82 -10.63 -3.47
CA GLU A 41 -16.97 -10.92 -4.33
C GLU A 41 -16.85 -10.36 -5.75
N ARG A 42 -16.00 -9.34 -5.96
CA ARG A 42 -15.76 -8.70 -7.26
C ARG A 42 -14.62 -9.34 -8.04
N GLY A 43 -13.97 -10.34 -7.46
CA GLY A 43 -12.84 -11.07 -8.04
C GLY A 43 -11.49 -10.69 -7.41
N MET A 44 -10.42 -10.94 -8.16
CA MET A 44 -9.04 -10.71 -7.71
C MET A 44 -8.51 -9.37 -8.20
N ILE A 45 -8.06 -8.53 -7.27
CA ILE A 45 -7.39 -7.26 -7.55
C ILE A 45 -5.89 -7.43 -7.30
N PRO A 46 -5.03 -7.48 -8.32
CA PRO A 46 -3.59 -7.56 -8.13
C PRO A 46 -3.01 -6.23 -7.63
N LEU A 47 -1.86 -6.28 -6.96
CA LEU A 47 -1.11 -5.09 -6.59
C LEU A 47 -0.57 -4.36 -7.82
N GLU A 48 -0.98 -3.12 -8.03
CA GLU A 48 -0.31 -2.19 -8.93
C GLU A 48 0.98 -1.65 -8.28
N ARG A 49 1.97 -1.26 -9.09
CA ARG A 49 3.17 -0.56 -8.60
C ARG A 49 3.38 0.70 -9.43
N ALA A 50 2.50 1.67 -9.24
CA ALA A 50 2.48 2.90 -10.02
C ALA A 50 3.28 4.05 -9.36
N HIS A 51 3.22 4.17 -8.03
CA HIS A 51 3.74 5.33 -7.29
C HIS A 51 4.42 4.91 -5.98
N THR A 52 5.70 4.56 -6.03
CA THR A 52 6.42 3.95 -4.89
C THR A 52 7.65 4.74 -4.44
N ARG A 53 7.65 6.05 -4.68
CA ARG A 53 8.76 6.94 -4.31
C ARG A 53 8.54 7.59 -2.95
N GLY A 54 9.62 7.79 -2.20
CA GLY A 54 9.60 8.50 -0.91
C GLY A 54 9.12 7.68 0.29
N TYR A 55 8.57 6.48 0.08
CA TYR A 55 8.16 5.57 1.16
C TYR A 55 8.49 4.12 0.82
N GLU A 56 8.48 3.24 1.82
CA GLU A 56 8.75 1.82 1.64
C GLU A 56 7.45 1.04 1.43
N LEU A 57 7.27 0.45 0.24
CA LEU A 57 6.15 -0.46 -0.05
C LEU A 57 6.57 -1.92 0.18
N VAL A 58 6.09 -2.52 1.26
CA VAL A 58 6.35 -3.91 1.65
C VAL A 58 5.17 -4.78 1.25
N VAL A 59 5.45 -5.91 0.59
CA VAL A 59 4.41 -6.85 0.15
C VAL A 59 4.48 -8.10 0.99
N GLU A 60 3.39 -8.41 1.71
CA GLU A 60 3.31 -9.55 2.63
C GLU A 60 2.10 -10.43 2.37
N LYS A 61 2.19 -11.71 2.71
CA LYS A 61 1.03 -12.61 2.68
C LYS A 61 0.10 -12.28 3.86
N MET A 62 -1.17 -12.01 3.58
CA MET A 62 -2.18 -11.73 4.61
C MET A 62 -3.06 -12.94 4.86
N ALA A 63 -3.36 -13.23 6.14
CA ALA A 63 -4.18 -14.38 6.53
C ALA A 63 -5.67 -14.21 6.16
N LEU A 64 -6.19 -12.98 6.20
CA LEU A 64 -7.58 -12.64 5.86
C LEU A 64 -7.59 -11.75 4.61
N ASN A 65 -7.31 -12.34 3.45
CA ASN A 65 -7.06 -11.60 2.20
C ASN A 65 -8.34 -11.37 1.36
N GLY A 66 -9.41 -10.99 2.06
CA GLY A 66 -10.74 -10.73 1.50
C GLY A 66 -11.74 -11.88 1.59
N ASP A 67 -11.44 -12.85 2.46
CA ASP A 67 -12.39 -13.83 3.00
C ASP A 67 -13.11 -13.28 4.26
#